data_AF-A0A483N7X3-F1
#
_entry.id   AF-A0A483N7X3-F1
#
_cell.length_a   1.000
_cell.length_b   1.000
_cell.length_c   1.000
_cell.angle_alpha   90.00
_cell.angle_beta   90.00
_cell.angle_gamma   90.00
#
_symmetry.space_group_name_H-M   'P 1'
#
loop_
_entity.id
_entity.type
_entity.pdbx_description
1 polymer ?
#
loop_
_entity_poly.entity_id
_entity_poly.type
_entity_poly.pdbx_seq_one_letter_code
_entity_poly.pdbx_strand_id
1 'polypeptide(L)'
;MSDHWIYIGADVSNHQWSKIGKTTIGLHTRHTSSQNPGYFIYTAYNIINGDVHIIEEKLLSYIESLDGVVRQNHLSTGSKSECFFVNPFEMSFLVESFIESNYPSSVYYDSLSDGLGRYQCDNQLYRLFDPHPVSSLDISDWFDEPKKPLPDNLKLSRNNYFPGNKVEHEIDLGGGYFLDLATGMQGYRDEDGNIEWDEWK
;
A
#
# COMPACT_ATOMS: atom_id res chain seq x y z
N MET A 1 17.32 -0.37 -4.18
CA MET A 1 15.94 -0.62 -4.64
C MET A 1 15.79 -0.12 -6.06
N SER A 2 15.02 -0.82 -6.89
CA SER A 2 14.76 -0.43 -8.27
C SER A 2 13.87 0.82 -8.31
N ASP A 3 14.02 1.69 -9.31
CA ASP A 3 13.09 2.81 -9.56
C ASP A 3 11.86 2.37 -10.38
N HIS A 4 11.76 1.07 -10.68
CA HIS A 4 10.66 0.47 -11.42
C HIS A 4 9.55 -0.01 -10.48
N TRP A 5 8.33 0.45 -10.69
CA TRP A 5 7.18 0.09 -9.85
C TRP A 5 5.94 -0.12 -10.67
N ILE A 6 5.09 -1.04 -10.22
CA ILE A 6 3.67 -1.09 -10.55
C ILE A 6 2.91 -0.60 -9.33
N TYR A 7 1.97 0.32 -9.51
CA TYR A 7 1.20 0.92 -8.43
C TYR A 7 -0.29 0.92 -8.75
N ILE A 8 -1.08 0.93 -7.69
CA ILE A 8 -2.52 1.17 -7.74
C ILE A 8 -2.77 2.57 -7.19
N GLY A 9 -3.29 3.43 -8.06
CA GLY A 9 -3.83 4.73 -7.68
C GLY A 9 -5.30 4.61 -7.29
N ALA A 10 -5.70 5.40 -6.30
CA ALA A 10 -7.07 5.50 -5.82
C ALA A 10 -7.50 6.96 -5.75
N ASP A 11 -8.81 7.17 -5.65
CA ASP A 11 -9.43 8.47 -5.41
C ASP A 11 -10.20 8.40 -4.09
N VAL A 12 -9.85 9.26 -3.13
CA VAL A 12 -10.50 9.32 -1.81
C VAL A 12 -12.01 9.55 -1.90
N SER A 13 -12.50 10.14 -2.99
CA SER A 13 -13.91 10.41 -3.21
C SER A 13 -14.64 9.29 -3.98
N ASN A 14 -13.92 8.34 -4.56
CA ASN A 14 -14.48 7.27 -5.37
C ASN A 14 -13.85 5.91 -5.05
N HIS A 15 -14.46 5.20 -4.10
CA HIS A 15 -13.96 3.92 -3.60
C HIS A 15 -14.08 2.76 -4.59
N GLN A 16 -14.78 2.95 -5.70
CA GLN A 16 -14.94 1.94 -6.76
C GLN A 16 -14.03 2.22 -7.96
N TRP A 17 -13.12 3.18 -7.84
CA TRP A 17 -12.21 3.56 -8.90
C TRP A 17 -10.78 3.23 -8.53
N SER A 18 -10.08 2.57 -9.45
CA SER A 18 -8.65 2.34 -9.35
C SER A 18 -7.96 2.61 -10.68
N LYS A 19 -6.69 3.00 -10.59
CA LYS A 19 -5.77 3.12 -11.72
C LYS A 19 -4.59 2.18 -11.50
N ILE A 20 -4.32 1.31 -12.46
CA ILE A 20 -3.02 0.63 -12.51
C ILE A 20 -2.06 1.58 -13.22
N GLY A 21 -0.85 1.74 -12.69
CA GLY A 21 0.17 2.50 -13.40
C GLY A 21 1.56 1.99 -13.11
N LYS A 22 2.49 2.38 -13.96
CA LYS A 22 3.92 2.13 -13.75
C LYS A 22 4.76 3.40 -13.69
N THR A 23 5.96 3.24 -13.14
CA THR A 23 7.02 4.25 -13.23
C THR A 23 8.37 3.57 -13.33
N THR A 24 9.31 4.23 -14.00
CA THR A 24 10.73 3.84 -14.09
C THR A 24 11.67 4.86 -13.44
N ILE A 25 11.11 5.94 -12.90
CA ILE A 25 11.84 7.08 -12.31
C ILE A 25 11.51 7.27 -10.82
N GLY A 26 10.95 6.23 -10.20
CA GLY A 26 10.59 6.22 -8.79
C GLY A 26 9.15 6.67 -8.52
N LEU A 27 8.60 6.13 -7.43
CA LEU A 27 7.18 6.23 -7.06
C LEU A 27 6.75 7.62 -6.61
N HIS A 28 7.66 8.37 -5.98
CA HIS A 28 7.46 9.76 -5.57
C HIS A 28 7.17 10.73 -6.72
N THR A 29 7.33 10.34 -7.98
CA THR A 29 6.93 11.18 -9.13
C THR A 29 5.46 11.00 -9.51
N ARG A 30 4.77 10.04 -8.90
CA ARG A 30 3.41 9.59 -9.28
C ARG A 30 2.37 9.77 -8.19
N HIS A 31 2.69 10.45 -7.10
CA HIS A 31 1.80 10.59 -5.94
C HIS A 31 0.83 11.77 -6.03
N THR A 32 0.93 12.56 -7.09
CA THR A 32 0.03 13.69 -7.36
C THR A 32 -0.61 13.52 -8.73
N SER A 33 -1.85 13.98 -8.84
CA SER A 33 -2.53 14.21 -10.11
C SER A 33 -3.02 15.65 -10.13
N SER A 34 -2.55 16.44 -11.09
CA SER A 34 -2.92 17.85 -11.18
C SER A 34 -4.41 18.07 -11.46
N GLN A 35 -5.09 17.06 -12.00
CA GLN A 35 -6.51 17.09 -12.33
C GLN A 35 -7.39 16.33 -11.32
N ASN A 36 -6.79 15.68 -10.33
CA ASN A 36 -7.51 14.97 -9.27
C ASN A 36 -6.78 15.15 -7.93
N PRO A 37 -7.14 16.18 -7.14
CA PRO A 37 -6.54 16.40 -5.82
C PRO A 37 -6.78 15.27 -4.81
N GLY A 38 -7.86 14.49 -4.99
CA GLY A 38 -8.18 13.33 -4.16
C GLY A 38 -7.39 12.07 -4.54
N TYR A 39 -6.57 12.14 -5.58
CA TYR A 39 -5.75 11.02 -6.04
C TYR A 39 -4.58 10.76 -5.10
N PHE A 40 -4.34 9.50 -4.81
CA PHE A 40 -3.17 9.03 -4.07
C PHE A 40 -2.76 7.63 -4.54
N ILE A 41 -1.54 7.20 -4.18
CA ILE A 41 -1.09 5.83 -4.40
C ILE A 41 -1.58 4.99 -3.23
N TYR A 42 -2.46 4.03 -3.51
CA TYR A 42 -3.05 3.12 -2.55
C TYR A 42 -2.06 2.03 -2.09
N THR A 43 -1.44 1.36 -3.06
CA THR A 43 -0.38 0.36 -2.86
C THR A 43 0.57 0.34 -4.06
N ALA A 44 1.79 -0.18 -3.88
CA ALA A 44 2.73 -0.35 -4.99
C ALA A 44 3.76 -1.47 -4.74
N TYR A 45 4.19 -2.09 -5.84
CA TYR A 45 5.10 -3.24 -5.86
C TYR A 45 6.38 -2.87 -6.62
N ASN A 46 7.54 -3.09 -5.99
CA ASN A 46 8.83 -2.79 -6.62
C ASN A 46 9.21 -3.90 -7.58
N ILE A 47 9.43 -3.56 -8.85
CA ILE A 47 9.84 -4.51 -9.88
C ILE A 47 11.36 -4.56 -9.92
N ILE A 48 11.92 -5.63 -9.38
CA ILE A 48 13.37 -5.85 -9.22
C ILE A 48 13.98 -6.64 -10.37
N ASN A 49 13.16 -7.37 -11.11
CA ASN A 49 13.57 -8.17 -12.25
C ASN A 49 12.47 -8.20 -13.32
N GLY A 50 12.86 -8.31 -14.59
CA GLY A 50 11.95 -8.24 -15.73
C GLY A 50 11.65 -6.80 -16.19
N ASP A 51 10.93 -6.70 -17.31
CA ASP A 51 10.57 -5.42 -17.93
C ASP A 51 9.20 -4.94 -17.40
N VAL A 52 9.20 -3.83 -16.66
CA VAL A 52 7.99 -3.24 -16.06
C VAL A 52 6.95 -2.83 -17.10
N HIS A 53 7.36 -2.48 -18.34
CA HIS A 53 6.42 -2.15 -19.41
C HIS A 53 5.65 -3.39 -19.87
N ILE A 54 6.36 -4.50 -20.07
CA ILE A 54 5.75 -5.77 -20.49
C ILE A 54 4.85 -6.32 -19.39
N ILE A 55 5.29 -6.23 -18.12
CA ILE A 55 4.49 -6.70 -16.98
C ILE A 55 3.20 -5.88 -16.86
N GLU A 56 3.27 -4.55 -16.95
CA GLU A 56 2.07 -3.69 -16.90
C GLU A 56 1.12 -3.97 -18.07
N GLU A 57 1.61 -4.08 -19.30
CA GLU A 57 0.77 -4.34 -20.47
C GLU A 57 -0.01 -5.67 -20.33
N LYS A 58 0.68 -6.72 -19.87
CA LYS A 58 0.06 -8.02 -19.62
C LYS A 58 -0.88 -8.00 -18.42
N LEU A 59 -0.54 -7.27 -17.35
CA LEU A 59 -1.40 -7.08 -16.20
C LEU A 59 -2.72 -6.40 -16.61
N LEU A 60 -2.65 -5.29 -17.35
CA LEU A 60 -3.84 -4.58 -17.83
C LEU A 60 -4.73 -5.47 -18.70
N SER A 61 -4.12 -6.30 -19.56
CA SER A 61 -4.83 -7.25 -20.41
C SER A 61 -5.45 -8.41 -19.61
N TYR A 62 -4.74 -8.90 -18.58
CA TYR A 62 -5.23 -9.93 -17.68
C TYR A 62 -6.46 -9.43 -16.91
N ILE A 63 -6.36 -8.28 -16.25
CA ILE A 63 -7.45 -7.69 -15.46
C ILE A 63 -8.68 -7.41 -16.33
N GLU A 64 -8.49 -6.89 -17.53
CA GLU A 64 -9.59 -6.65 -18.48
C GLU A 64 -10.28 -7.92 -18.96
N SER A 65 -9.60 -9.07 -18.92
CA SER A 65 -10.18 -10.36 -19.32
C SER A 65 -10.98 -11.06 -18.22
N LEU A 66 -10.95 -10.55 -16.99
CA LEU A 66 -11.73 -11.07 -15.88
C LEU A 66 -13.20 -10.71 -16.02
N ASP A 67 -14.07 -11.66 -15.66
CA ASP A 67 -15.52 -11.45 -15.70
C ASP A 67 -15.95 -10.37 -14.71
N GLY A 68 -16.89 -9.52 -15.12
CA GLY A 68 -17.40 -8.40 -14.32
C GLY A 68 -16.47 -7.19 -14.17
N VAL A 69 -15.24 -7.22 -14.70
CA VAL A 69 -14.32 -6.08 -14.64
C VAL A 69 -14.52 -5.14 -15.82
N VAL A 70 -14.66 -3.84 -15.53
CA VAL A 70 -14.85 -2.79 -16.56
C VAL A 70 -13.66 -1.85 -16.61
N ARG A 71 -12.89 -1.94 -17.70
CA ARG A 71 -11.81 -0.99 -18.04
C ARG A 71 -12.39 0.26 -18.68
N GLN A 72 -11.96 1.42 -18.20
CA GLN A 72 -12.43 2.70 -18.71
C GLN A 72 -11.67 3.12 -19.96
N ASN A 73 -12.37 3.80 -20.87
CA ASN A 73 -11.78 4.46 -22.03
C ASN A 73 -11.59 5.95 -21.75
N HIS A 74 -10.53 6.53 -22.30
CA HIS A 74 -10.38 7.98 -22.34
C HIS A 74 -11.53 8.59 -23.15
N LEU A 75 -12.32 9.46 -22.53
CA LEU A 75 -13.50 10.05 -23.17
C LEU A 75 -13.17 10.75 -24.49
N SER A 76 -12.04 11.45 -24.55
CA SER A 76 -11.63 12.24 -25.71
C SER A 76 -11.16 11.41 -26.91
N THR A 77 -10.62 10.22 -26.69
CA THR A 77 -9.98 9.40 -27.75
C THR A 77 -10.66 8.05 -27.95
N GLY A 78 -11.50 7.60 -27.02
CA GLY A 78 -12.06 6.25 -26.98
C GLY A 78 -11.03 5.15 -26.71
N SER A 79 -9.75 5.49 -26.53
CA SER A 79 -8.69 4.52 -26.29
C SER A 79 -8.76 3.98 -24.86
N LYS A 80 -8.36 2.72 -24.67
CA LYS A 80 -8.29 2.09 -23.35
C LYS A 80 -7.36 2.89 -22.44
N SER A 81 -7.85 3.26 -21.26
CA SER A 81 -7.03 3.89 -20.22
C SER A 81 -6.42 2.83 -19.31
N GLU A 82 -5.67 3.23 -18.29
CA GLU A 82 -5.22 2.32 -17.23
C GLU A 82 -6.16 2.32 -16.01
N CYS A 83 -7.38 2.84 -16.16
CA CYS A 83 -8.35 3.01 -15.07
C CYS A 83 -9.48 1.97 -15.16
N PHE A 84 -10.00 1.55 -14.01
CA PHE A 84 -11.02 0.51 -13.87
C PHE A 84 -12.10 0.91 -12.87
N PHE A 85 -13.31 0.39 -13.05
CA PHE A 85 -14.36 0.43 -12.02
C PHE A 85 -14.23 -0.79 -11.10
N VAL A 86 -13.14 -0.84 -10.35
CA VAL A 86 -12.83 -1.88 -9.38
C VAL A 86 -12.29 -1.19 -8.14
N ASN A 87 -12.75 -1.63 -6.96
CA ASN A 87 -12.28 -1.11 -5.70
C ASN A 87 -10.76 -1.31 -5.55
N PRO A 88 -9.98 -0.29 -5.13
CA PRO A 88 -8.53 -0.40 -4.92
C PRO A 88 -8.06 -1.56 -4.05
N PHE A 89 -8.82 -1.93 -3.01
CA PHE A 89 -8.57 -3.11 -2.19
C PHE A 89 -8.65 -4.39 -3.02
N GLU A 90 -9.75 -4.62 -3.73
CA GLU A 90 -9.91 -5.78 -4.62
C GLU A 90 -8.85 -5.79 -5.72
N MET A 91 -8.57 -4.63 -6.32
CA MET A 91 -7.53 -4.48 -7.34
C MET A 91 -6.15 -4.91 -6.80
N SER A 92 -5.84 -4.65 -5.53
CA SER A 92 -4.57 -5.08 -4.93
C SER A 92 -4.42 -6.60 -4.91
N PHE A 93 -5.49 -7.35 -4.58
CA PHE A 93 -5.47 -8.81 -4.64
C PHE A 93 -5.30 -9.33 -6.06
N LEU A 94 -5.96 -8.71 -7.04
CA LEU A 94 -5.86 -9.12 -8.44
C LEU A 94 -4.45 -8.89 -8.99
N VAL A 95 -3.83 -7.75 -8.65
CA VAL A 95 -2.45 -7.43 -9.03
C VAL A 95 -1.46 -8.39 -8.37
N GLU A 96 -1.62 -8.67 -7.08
CA GLU A 96 -0.77 -9.62 -6.34
C GLU A 96 -0.87 -11.02 -6.95
N SER A 97 -2.08 -11.53 -7.12
CA SER A 97 -2.33 -12.85 -7.73
C SER A 97 -1.70 -12.97 -9.11
N PHE A 98 -1.79 -11.93 -9.93
CA PHE A 98 -1.15 -11.90 -11.26
C PHE A 98 0.37 -11.95 -11.16
N ILE A 99 0.98 -11.12 -10.30
CA ILE A 99 2.43 -11.06 -10.14
C ILE A 99 2.96 -12.39 -9.61
N GLU A 100 2.35 -12.98 -8.59
CA GLU A 100 2.81 -14.25 -8.02
C GLU A 100 2.72 -15.40 -9.02
N SER A 101 1.63 -15.44 -9.80
CA SER A 101 1.40 -16.52 -10.75
C SER A 101 2.30 -16.46 -11.98
N ASN A 102 2.68 -15.25 -12.42
CA ASN A 102 3.33 -15.04 -13.72
C ASN A 102 4.75 -14.46 -13.62
N TYR A 103 5.05 -13.76 -12.54
CA TYR A 103 6.26 -12.97 -12.32
C TYR A 103 6.79 -13.05 -10.87
N PRO A 104 6.83 -14.23 -10.22
CA PRO A 104 7.18 -14.31 -8.79
C PRO A 104 8.61 -13.81 -8.52
N SER A 105 9.55 -13.99 -9.45
CA SER A 105 10.93 -13.50 -9.29
C SER A 105 11.11 -12.00 -9.57
N SER A 106 10.04 -11.29 -9.92
CA SER A 106 10.08 -9.85 -10.25
C SER A 106 9.88 -8.94 -9.06
N VAL A 107 9.54 -9.46 -7.88
CA VAL A 107 9.24 -8.68 -6.67
C VAL A 107 10.00 -9.21 -5.45
N TYR A 108 10.06 -8.39 -4.41
CA TYR A 108 10.46 -8.86 -3.08
C TYR A 108 9.27 -9.52 -2.38
N TYR A 109 9.56 -10.45 -1.48
CA TYR A 109 8.61 -11.00 -0.52
C TYR A 109 8.98 -10.52 0.87
N ASP A 110 7.97 -10.24 1.68
CA ASP A 110 8.12 -9.90 3.08
C ASP A 110 8.27 -11.19 3.90
N SER A 111 9.40 -11.32 4.58
CA SER A 111 9.74 -12.49 5.40
C SER A 111 8.81 -12.70 6.60
N LEU A 112 8.07 -11.68 7.03
CA LEU A 112 7.19 -11.76 8.21
C LEU A 112 5.74 -12.11 7.86
N SER A 113 5.27 -11.73 6.67
CA SER A 113 3.89 -11.92 6.25
C SER A 113 3.70 -12.99 5.16
N ASP A 114 4.80 -13.57 4.65
CA ASP A 114 4.83 -14.52 3.51
C ASP A 114 4.13 -13.96 2.23
N GLY A 115 3.94 -12.64 2.18
CA GLY A 115 3.29 -11.92 1.08
C GLY A 115 4.25 -11.03 0.30
N LEU A 116 3.78 -10.40 -0.78
CA LEU A 116 4.62 -9.49 -1.57
C LEU A 116 5.05 -8.27 -0.75
N GLY A 117 6.34 -7.95 -0.82
CA GLY A 117 6.88 -6.70 -0.32
C GLY A 117 6.29 -5.52 -1.09
N ARG A 118 5.43 -4.75 -0.43
CA ARG A 118 4.74 -3.61 -1.04
C ARG A 118 4.88 -2.33 -0.21
N TYR A 119 4.75 -1.21 -0.88
CA TYR A 119 4.38 0.06 -0.25
C TYR A 119 2.86 0.07 -0.06
N GLN A 120 2.39 0.56 1.08
CA GLN A 120 0.98 0.79 1.36
C GLN A 120 0.78 2.23 1.83
N CYS A 121 -0.33 2.84 1.44
CA CYS A 121 -0.74 4.13 1.99
C CYS A 121 -1.00 4.05 3.50
N ASP A 122 -1.34 5.18 4.12
CA ASP A 122 -1.64 5.22 5.56
C ASP A 122 -2.73 4.20 5.94
N ASN A 123 -2.56 3.50 7.06
CA ASN A 123 -3.44 2.40 7.45
C ASN A 123 -4.90 2.84 7.63
N GLN A 124 -5.15 4.07 8.10
CA GLN A 124 -6.52 4.56 8.21
C GLN A 124 -7.14 4.75 6.83
N LEU A 125 -6.37 5.32 5.90
CA LEU A 125 -6.80 5.53 4.52
C LEU A 125 -6.97 4.20 3.78
N TYR A 126 -6.06 3.25 3.96
CA TYR A 126 -6.14 1.91 3.38
C TYR A 126 -7.44 1.21 3.82
N ARG A 127 -7.73 1.19 5.12
CA ARG A 127 -8.93 0.55 5.69
C ARG A 127 -10.25 1.17 5.23
N LEU A 128 -10.26 2.41 4.75
CA LEU A 128 -11.49 3.00 4.19
C LEU A 128 -11.98 2.33 2.91
N PHE A 129 -11.09 1.64 2.20
CA PHE A 129 -11.42 0.96 0.95
C PHE A 129 -11.71 -0.53 1.16
N ASP A 130 -11.54 -1.06 2.37
CA ASP A 130 -11.88 -2.44 2.71
C ASP A 130 -13.42 -2.64 2.65
N PRO A 131 -13.93 -3.48 1.73
CA PRO A 131 -15.37 -3.72 1.59
C PRO A 131 -15.94 -4.54 2.76
N HIS A 132 -15.08 -5.23 3.53
CA HIS A 132 -15.44 -6.00 4.71
C HIS A 132 -14.70 -5.43 5.91
N PRO A 133 -15.06 -4.23 6.40
CA PRO A 133 -14.44 -3.71 7.60
C PRO A 133 -14.62 -4.79 8.66
N VAL A 134 -13.52 -5.42 9.08
CA VAL A 134 -13.54 -6.36 10.19
C VAL A 134 -14.22 -5.55 11.28
N SER A 135 -15.44 -5.96 11.66
CA SER A 135 -16.07 -5.48 12.87
C SER A 135 -15.04 -5.86 13.91
N SER A 136 -14.22 -4.89 14.32
CA SER A 136 -13.38 -5.02 15.49
C SER A 136 -14.27 -5.69 16.51
N LEU A 137 -13.79 -6.81 17.07
CA LEU A 137 -14.39 -7.47 18.23
C LEU A 137 -15.21 -6.45 19.01
N ASP A 138 -16.48 -6.76 19.20
CA ASP A 138 -17.45 -5.95 19.94
C ASP A 138 -16.93 -5.76 21.37
N ILE A 139 -15.99 -4.82 21.52
CA ILE A 139 -15.49 -4.26 22.77
C ILE A 139 -16.21 -2.93 22.87
N SER A 140 -17.54 -3.00 22.99
CA SER A 140 -18.45 -1.85 23.01
C SER A 140 -18.22 -0.93 24.21
N ASP A 141 -17.32 -1.27 25.14
CA ASP A 141 -17.19 -0.60 26.44
C ASP A 141 -15.86 0.12 26.70
N TRP A 142 -14.90 0.20 25.75
CA TRP A 142 -13.56 0.79 26.02
C TRP A 142 -13.08 1.98 25.18
N PHE A 143 -13.82 2.46 24.18
CA PHE A 143 -13.37 3.63 23.40
C PHE A 143 -14.53 4.55 22.96
N ASP A 144 -14.86 5.52 23.82
CA ASP A 144 -15.34 6.84 23.39
C ASP A 144 -14.15 7.69 22.87
N GLU A 145 -13.23 7.09 22.11
CA GLU A 145 -12.26 7.90 21.37
C GLU A 145 -12.89 8.39 20.07
N PRO A 146 -12.88 9.71 19.81
CA PRO A 146 -13.40 10.24 18.55
C PRO A 146 -12.63 9.61 17.38
N LYS A 147 -13.36 9.12 16.37
CA LYS A 147 -12.79 8.67 15.10
C LYS A 147 -11.75 9.69 14.64
N LYS A 148 -10.47 9.31 14.69
CA LYS A 148 -9.38 10.21 14.29
C LYS A 148 -9.65 10.68 12.85
N PRO A 149 -9.62 12.00 12.58
CA PRO A 149 -9.87 12.51 11.24
C PRO A 149 -8.79 11.97 10.29
N LEU A 150 -9.16 11.80 9.02
CA LEU A 150 -8.19 11.44 7.99
C LEU A 150 -7.04 12.44 7.97
N PRO A 151 -5.81 12.00 7.67
CA PRO A 151 -4.69 12.91 7.57
C PRO A 151 -4.90 13.89 6.40
N ASP A 152 -4.77 15.18 6.67
CA ASP A 152 -4.87 16.24 5.65
C ASP A 152 -3.77 16.14 4.57
N ASN A 153 -2.68 15.42 4.86
CA ASN A 153 -1.61 15.11 3.92
C ASN A 153 -0.88 13.82 4.31
N LEU A 154 -0.39 13.08 3.30
CA LEU A 154 0.34 11.82 3.49
C LEU A 154 1.86 12.00 3.72
N LYS A 155 2.37 13.24 3.67
CA LYS A 155 3.80 13.60 3.80
C LYS A 155 4.75 12.72 2.97
N LEU A 156 4.35 12.37 1.74
CA LEU A 156 5.13 11.45 0.91
C LEU A 156 6.35 12.14 0.30
N SER A 157 7.48 11.45 0.33
CA SER A 157 8.75 11.88 -0.25
C SER A 157 9.46 10.69 -0.90
N ARG A 158 10.53 10.92 -1.66
CA ARG A 158 11.34 9.82 -2.23
C ARG A 158 11.77 8.80 -1.18
N ASN A 159 12.02 9.26 0.04
CA ASN A 159 12.50 8.44 1.15
C ASN A 159 11.37 7.76 1.92
N ASN A 160 10.10 7.93 1.53
CA ASN A 160 8.95 7.37 2.27
C ASN A 160 8.25 6.24 1.50
N TYR A 161 8.82 5.81 0.37
CA TYR A 161 8.33 4.68 -0.44
C TYR A 161 9.26 3.49 -0.29
N PHE A 162 8.89 2.56 0.60
CA PHE A 162 9.65 1.34 0.84
C PHE A 162 8.82 0.13 0.37
N PRO A 163 9.40 -0.78 -0.44
CA PRO A 163 8.86 -2.12 -0.62
C PRO A 163 9.20 -2.94 0.62
N GLY A 164 8.17 -3.35 1.36
CA GLY A 164 8.32 -4.08 2.62
C GLY A 164 8.01 -3.19 3.82
N ASN A 165 6.74 -2.78 3.91
CA ASN A 165 6.10 -2.04 5.01
C ASN A 165 6.82 -0.77 5.48
N LYS A 166 6.09 0.11 6.19
CA LYS A 166 6.74 0.87 7.26
C LYS A 166 7.25 -0.23 8.19
N VAL A 167 8.52 -0.61 8.12
CA VAL A 167 9.09 -1.50 9.13
C VAL A 167 8.87 -0.75 10.43
N GLU A 168 7.84 -1.12 11.17
CA GLU A 168 7.76 -0.82 12.58
C GLU A 168 8.94 -1.58 13.14
N HIS A 169 10.09 -0.90 13.18
CA HIS A 169 11.26 -1.42 13.85
C HIS A 169 10.93 -1.66 15.32
N GLU A 170 9.88 -1.03 15.83
CA GLU A 170 9.45 -1.06 17.21
C GLU A 170 7.93 -1.28 17.28
N ILE A 171 7.47 -2.28 18.03
CA ILE A 171 6.07 -2.42 18.43
C ILE A 171 5.90 -1.72 19.77
N ASP A 172 5.01 -0.73 19.87
CA ASP A 172 4.65 -0.09 21.15
C ASP A 172 3.88 -1.08 22.04
N LEU A 173 4.41 -1.34 23.23
CA LEU A 173 3.82 -2.22 24.24
C LEU A 173 3.02 -1.44 25.31
N GLY A 174 3.01 -0.11 25.22
CA GLY A 174 2.34 0.80 26.14
C GLY A 174 3.21 1.20 27.34
N GLY A 175 2.91 2.36 27.92
CA GLY A 175 3.58 2.86 29.13
C GLY A 175 5.08 3.15 28.96
N GLY A 176 5.52 3.49 27.74
CA GLY A 176 6.94 3.73 27.41
C GLY A 176 7.68 2.49 26.91
N TYR A 177 7.10 1.29 26.97
CA TYR A 177 7.75 0.07 26.49
C TYR A 177 7.58 -0.15 25.00
N PHE A 178 8.59 -0.72 24.35
CA PHE A 178 8.53 -1.13 22.94
C PHE A 178 9.34 -2.41 22.69
N LEU A 179 9.00 -3.15 21.64
CA LEU A 179 9.74 -4.33 21.17
C LEU A 179 10.42 -4.03 19.85
N ASP A 180 11.74 -4.07 19.80
CA ASP A 180 12.49 -3.97 18.56
C ASP A 180 12.39 -5.28 17.76
N LEU A 181 11.75 -5.24 16.60
CA LEU A 181 11.54 -6.40 15.74
C LEU A 181 12.82 -6.87 15.02
N ALA A 182 13.82 -5.99 14.88
CA ALA A 182 15.08 -6.35 14.23
C ALA A 182 15.99 -7.17 15.16
N THR A 183 15.94 -6.89 16.46
CA THR A 183 16.79 -7.54 17.48
C THR A 183 16.03 -8.53 18.35
N GLY A 184 14.69 -8.45 18.39
CA GLY A 184 13.84 -9.19 19.33
C GLY A 184 13.98 -8.69 20.77
N MET A 185 14.57 -7.51 20.99
CA MET A 185 14.82 -6.94 22.31
C MET A 185 13.69 -6.01 22.74
N GLN A 186 13.29 -6.10 24.00
CA GLN A 186 12.37 -5.15 24.61
C GLN A 186 13.16 -3.95 25.14
N GLY A 187 12.65 -2.75 24.88
CA GLY A 187 13.18 -1.49 25.38
C GLY A 187 12.13 -0.68 26.12
N TYR A 188 12.58 0.24 26.96
CA TYR A 188 11.77 1.26 27.62
C TYR A 188 12.28 2.64 27.23
N ARG A 189 11.36 3.53 26.84
CA ARG A 189 11.63 4.93 26.49
C ARG A 189 10.98 5.84 27.54
N ASP A 190 11.80 6.63 28.23
CA ASP A 190 11.33 7.61 29.21
C ASP A 190 10.75 8.88 28.56
N GLU A 191 10.19 9.77 29.38
CA GLU A 191 9.60 11.05 28.93
C GLU A 191 10.64 12.00 28.27
N ASP A 192 11.93 11.80 28.55
CA ASP A 192 13.05 12.57 28.00
C ASP A 192 13.61 11.93 26.70
N GLY A 193 13.12 10.75 26.32
CA GLY A 193 13.51 10.02 25.11
C GLY A 193 14.73 9.11 25.27
N ASN A 194 15.22 8.87 26.48
CA ASN A 194 16.29 7.90 26.73
C ASN A 194 15.76 6.47 26.62
N ILE A 195 16.57 5.56 26.08
CA ILE A 195 16.19 4.16 25.86
C ILE A 195 17.01 3.25 26.78
N GLU A 196 16.33 2.44 27.59
CA GLU A 196 16.90 1.33 28.34
C GLU A 196 16.50 0.01 27.69
N TRP A 197 17.43 -0.93 27.55
CA TRP A 197 17.20 -2.24 26.94
C TRP A 197 17.15 -3.33 28.02
N ASP A 198 16.16 -4.21 27.95
CA ASP A 198 16.13 -5.42 28.77
C ASP A 198 17.06 -6.47 28.13
N GLU A 199 18.28 -6.58 28.66
CA GLU A 199 19.18 -7.68 28.30
C GLU A 199 18.61 -9.01 28.86
N TRP A 200 18.43 -9.99 27.98
CA TRP A 200 18.03 -11.34 28.35
C TRP A 200 19.08 -11.95 29.31
N LYS A 201 18.66 -12.39 30.50
CA LYS A 201 19.47 -13.22 31.40
C LYS A 201 19.51 -14.68 30.95
#